data_AF-A0A8S7CPP1-F1
#
_entry.id   AF-A0A8S7CPP1-F1
#
_cell.length_a   1.000
_cell.length_b   1.000
_cell.length_c   1.000
_cell.angle_alpha   90.00
_cell.angle_beta   90.00
_cell.angle_gamma   90.00
#
_symmetry.space_group_name_H-M   'P 1'
#
loop_
_entity.id
_entity.type
_entity.pdbx_description
1 polymer ?
#
loop_
_entity_poly.entity_id
_entity_poly.type
_entity_poly.pdbx_seq_one_letter_code
_entity_poly.pdbx_strand_id
1 'polypeptide(L)'
;MFPLNDLSLKTQPVQLNKITSNTESTINQHELVSDDAMINELSSELVSCLGNGKFTPISEDSKLLNMLSEFKWFSEQHFKWSNYIIWFENYGAYDKTGSITIEKRQGEGALPIRHRLEFISTNIAELVHKLTKITDARLCKGFSDWASSVKEGASNDLKQNVDRALVRMFKCVELHSNELDLSYLFLGSVPTLPAWIEMLSLINNELNSIQVPESCKELELDANNFTECPKLPDGVTLVSLNNNQISHIDSFPPKAKEIFIRHNKLSEIPAIPDTTEVFECSGNSIKEIRYFPENLKEAHIGYNDIEVVPAIPGNLKLLFMECNPIKEAFLMPWTLTGICYEISQRKYIVTNPADYDKYSEMVKKYVIDGEDHIIKYYM
;
A
#
# COMPACT_ATOMS: atom_id res chain seq x y z
N MET A 1 36.62 -25.88 64.07
CA MET A 1 36.40 -27.26 63.59
C MET A 1 36.50 -27.25 62.08
N PHE A 2 37.57 -27.84 61.53
CA PHE A 2 37.64 -28.33 60.15
C PHE A 2 36.77 -29.59 60.00
N PRO A 3 36.32 -29.95 58.77
CA PRO A 3 37.15 -30.61 57.73
C PRO A 3 37.04 -29.85 56.37
N LEU A 4 38.00 -29.74 55.43
CA LEU A 4 39.20 -30.48 55.00
C LEU A 4 38.98 -31.95 54.56
N ASN A 5 38.69 -32.13 53.27
CA ASN A 5 39.44 -32.93 52.26
C ASN A 5 38.58 -33.05 50.99
N ASP A 6 38.91 -32.59 49.77
CA ASP A 6 40.13 -32.51 48.96
C ASP A 6 40.21 -33.59 47.85
N LEU A 7 40.67 -33.14 46.69
CA LEU A 7 41.20 -33.82 45.49
C LEU A 7 40.27 -34.54 44.49
N SER A 8 40.15 -33.93 43.30
CA SER A 8 41.04 -34.33 42.18
C SER A 8 41.26 -33.21 41.15
N LEU A 9 42.52 -32.76 41.08
CA LEU A 9 43.14 -31.87 40.10
C LEU A 9 43.17 -32.46 38.68
N LYS A 10 43.16 -31.57 37.66
CA LYS A 10 44.28 -31.44 36.70
C LYS A 10 44.24 -30.15 35.84
N THR A 11 45.26 -29.31 36.11
CA THR A 11 46.13 -28.55 35.17
C THR A 11 45.59 -27.37 34.32
N GLN A 12 45.88 -26.16 34.79
CA GLN A 12 46.24 -24.92 34.05
C GLN A 12 47.65 -25.05 33.37
N PRO A 13 48.12 -24.23 32.37
CA PRO A 13 48.16 -22.75 32.42
C PRO A 13 48.12 -21.89 31.09
N VAL A 14 47.63 -20.64 31.24
CA VAL A 14 48.21 -19.32 30.83
C VAL A 14 48.50 -18.94 29.35
N GLN A 15 47.93 -17.77 28.97
CA GLN A 15 48.28 -16.76 27.94
C GLN A 15 48.00 -17.08 26.45
N LEU A 16 47.44 -16.17 25.63
CA LEU A 16 47.87 -14.79 25.40
C LEU A 16 46.72 -13.91 24.86
N ASN A 17 46.73 -12.65 25.27
CA ASN A 17 45.87 -11.55 24.81
C ASN A 17 45.77 -11.42 23.28
N LYS A 18 44.60 -11.00 22.81
CA LYS A 18 44.53 -9.94 21.79
C LYS A 18 43.63 -8.82 22.29
N ILE A 19 44.24 -7.98 23.10
CA ILE A 19 43.85 -6.57 23.25
C ILE A 19 44.16 -5.93 21.88
N THR A 20 43.13 -5.48 21.19
CA THR A 20 43.25 -4.31 20.31
C THR A 20 42.57 -3.17 21.03
N SER A 21 43.35 -2.44 21.83
CA SER A 21 43.04 -1.08 22.23
C SER A 21 43.46 -0.12 21.11
N ASN A 22 42.79 1.03 21.07
CA ASN A 22 43.03 2.25 20.28
C ASN A 22 42.18 2.26 18.99
N THR A 23 41.15 3.08 18.81
CA THR A 23 40.78 4.40 19.39
C THR A 23 39.30 4.66 19.06
N GLU A 24 38.53 5.30 19.96
CA GLU A 24 37.19 5.89 19.74
C GLU A 24 36.29 5.23 18.66
N SER A 25 35.59 4.14 19.00
CA SER A 25 34.38 3.72 18.26
C SER A 25 33.36 3.09 19.20
N THR A 26 32.33 3.86 19.56
CA THR A 26 31.14 3.33 20.24
C THR A 26 30.32 2.51 19.24
N ILE A 27 30.61 1.21 19.13
CA ILE A 27 29.68 0.22 18.57
C ILE A 27 29.15 -0.58 19.76
N ASN A 28 27.96 -0.24 20.24
CA ASN A 28 27.23 -1.10 21.18
C ASN A 28 26.35 -2.04 20.36
N GLN A 29 26.76 -3.31 20.25
CA GLN A 29 25.96 -4.36 19.62
C GLN A 29 24.95 -4.89 20.65
N HIS A 30 23.70 -4.45 20.56
CA HIS A 30 22.61 -4.95 21.38
C HIS A 30 21.71 -5.87 20.53
N GLU A 31 22.17 -7.11 20.35
CA GLU A 31 21.42 -8.38 20.15
C GLU A 31 22.31 -9.39 19.40
N LEU A 32 22.42 -10.59 19.96
CA LEU A 32 23.31 -11.67 19.54
C LEU A 32 22.77 -12.42 18.31
N VAL A 33 23.71 -12.78 17.42
CA VAL A 33 23.71 -13.88 16.43
C VAL A 33 22.35 -14.52 16.17
N SER A 34 21.69 -14.03 15.12
CA SER A 34 20.55 -14.67 14.45
C SER A 34 20.98 -15.96 13.72
N ASP A 35 20.10 -16.96 13.55
CA ASP A 35 20.34 -18.08 12.63
C ASP A 35 20.19 -17.68 11.15
N ASP A 36 19.73 -16.45 10.89
CA ASP A 36 19.52 -15.92 9.56
C ASP A 36 20.84 -15.45 8.93
N ALA A 37 21.29 -16.22 7.93
CA ALA A 37 22.53 -15.96 7.21
C ALA A 37 22.56 -14.56 6.54
N MET A 38 21.42 -14.09 6.02
CA MET A 38 21.34 -12.79 5.33
C MET A 38 21.50 -11.64 6.34
N ILE A 39 20.79 -11.70 7.48
CA ILE A 39 20.92 -10.71 8.54
C ILE A 39 22.37 -10.66 9.06
N ASN A 40 22.98 -11.82 9.31
CA ASN A 40 24.36 -11.90 9.82
C ASN A 40 25.37 -11.34 8.82
N GLU A 41 25.23 -11.68 7.54
CA GLU A 41 26.10 -11.19 6.48
C GLU A 41 25.95 -9.68 6.31
N LEU A 42 24.71 -9.18 6.23
CA LEU A 42 24.44 -7.75 6.10
C LEU A 42 24.94 -6.97 7.32
N SER A 43 24.75 -7.51 8.52
CA SER A 43 25.29 -6.91 9.76
C SER A 43 26.81 -6.83 9.73
N SER A 44 27.48 -7.89 9.27
CA SER A 44 28.94 -7.94 9.19
C SER A 44 29.48 -6.92 8.19
N GLU A 45 28.85 -6.79 7.03
CA GLU A 45 29.22 -5.79 6.02
C GLU A 45 28.98 -4.35 6.52
N LEU A 46 27.85 -4.09 7.20
CA LEU A 46 27.57 -2.78 7.81
C LEU A 46 28.63 -2.41 8.87
N VAL A 47 28.97 -3.36 9.76
CA VAL A 47 30.03 -3.15 10.76
C VAL A 47 31.38 -2.90 10.10
N SER A 48 31.72 -3.66 9.06
CA SER A 48 32.96 -3.48 8.30
C SER A 48 33.04 -2.10 7.63
N CYS A 49 31.93 -1.63 7.06
CA CYS A 49 31.89 -0.37 6.32
C CYS A 49 31.77 0.88 7.22
N LEU A 50 31.10 0.77 8.38
CA LEU A 50 30.74 1.92 9.24
C LEU A 50 31.53 1.97 10.56
N GLY A 51 32.12 0.87 11.01
CA GLY A 51 32.54 0.64 12.41
C GLY A 51 33.88 1.25 12.87
N ASN A 52 34.69 1.83 11.99
CA ASN A 52 36.06 2.27 12.35
C ASN A 52 36.24 3.80 12.42
N GLY A 53 35.18 4.56 12.69
CA GLY A 53 35.26 6.03 12.76
C GLY A 53 35.50 6.72 11.42
N LYS A 54 35.58 5.96 10.33
CA LYS A 54 35.66 6.43 8.95
C LYS A 54 34.70 5.61 8.11
N PHE A 55 33.88 6.29 7.32
CA PHE A 55 33.17 5.66 6.23
C PHE A 55 34.20 5.19 5.20
N THR A 56 34.50 3.89 5.18
CA THR A 56 35.32 3.34 4.09
C THR A 56 34.58 3.55 2.79
N PRO A 57 35.18 4.17 1.76
CA PRO A 57 34.48 4.53 0.54
C PRO A 57 33.91 3.28 -0.10
N ILE A 58 32.60 3.15 0.07
CA ILE A 58 31.81 2.15 -0.59
C ILE A 58 31.87 2.45 -2.09
N SER A 59 32.59 1.61 -2.85
CA SER A 59 32.54 1.60 -4.31
C SER A 59 31.17 1.11 -4.75
N GLU A 60 30.65 1.55 -5.90
CA GLU A 60 29.36 1.07 -6.43
C GLU A 60 29.33 -0.48 -6.52
N ASP A 61 30.49 -1.12 -6.75
CA ASP A 61 30.66 -2.57 -6.80
C ASP A 61 30.86 -3.25 -5.44
N SER A 62 30.75 -2.53 -4.32
CA SER A 62 30.95 -3.11 -2.99
C SER A 62 29.90 -4.19 -2.69
N LYS A 63 30.30 -5.19 -1.92
CA LYS A 63 29.41 -6.26 -1.49
C LYS A 63 28.19 -5.73 -0.73
N LEU A 64 28.38 -4.77 0.17
CA LEU A 64 27.30 -4.13 0.91
C LEU A 64 26.27 -3.47 -0.01
N LEU A 65 26.70 -2.65 -0.97
CA LEU A 65 25.76 -2.03 -1.90
C LEU A 65 25.07 -3.06 -2.77
N ASN A 66 25.78 -4.07 -3.27
CA ASN A 66 25.15 -5.14 -4.04
C ASN A 66 24.04 -5.83 -3.23
N MET A 67 24.25 -6.12 -1.95
CA MET A 67 23.22 -6.66 -1.07
C MET A 67 22.06 -5.69 -0.84
N LEU A 68 22.34 -4.40 -0.62
CA LEU A 68 21.33 -3.37 -0.39
C LEU A 68 20.59 -2.96 -1.67
N SER A 69 21.12 -3.30 -2.83
CA SER A 69 20.65 -2.78 -4.11
C SER A 69 19.33 -3.36 -4.59
N GLU A 70 18.91 -4.48 -4.01
CA GLU A 70 17.60 -5.08 -4.20
C GLU A 70 16.53 -4.44 -3.29
N PHE A 71 16.96 -3.66 -2.28
CA PHE A 71 16.04 -2.95 -1.41
C PHE A 71 15.47 -1.72 -2.10
N LYS A 72 14.16 -1.57 -2.01
CA LYS A 72 13.43 -0.42 -2.51
C LYS A 72 13.28 0.61 -1.39
N TRP A 73 13.52 1.87 -1.72
CA TRP A 73 13.23 2.98 -0.82
C TRP A 73 11.70 3.07 -0.64
N PHE A 74 11.26 3.07 0.61
CA PHE A 74 9.83 3.05 0.95
C PHE A 74 9.40 4.39 1.58
N SER A 75 10.20 4.92 2.51
CA SER A 75 10.03 6.26 3.11
C SER A 75 11.35 6.73 3.73
N GLU A 76 11.37 7.95 4.27
CA GLU A 76 12.56 8.63 4.81
C GLU A 76 13.44 7.77 5.75
N GLN A 77 12.89 6.73 6.38
CA GLN A 77 13.60 5.96 7.42
C GLN A 77 13.66 4.46 7.18
N HIS A 78 13.11 3.91 6.09
CA HIS A 78 13.23 2.46 5.86
C HIS A 78 13.21 2.00 4.40
N PHE A 79 13.95 0.92 4.17
CA PHE A 79 14.12 0.22 2.91
C PHE A 79 13.57 -1.20 3.03
N LYS A 80 12.96 -1.74 1.98
CA LYS A 80 12.33 -3.07 2.00
C LYS A 80 12.78 -3.94 0.84
N TRP A 81 13.01 -5.21 1.12
CA TRP A 81 13.25 -6.25 0.12
C TRP A 81 12.64 -7.57 0.59
N SER A 82 11.70 -8.13 -0.18
CA SER A 82 10.98 -9.35 0.21
C SER A 82 10.37 -9.20 1.63
N ASN A 83 10.68 -10.11 2.56
CA ASN A 83 10.29 -10.05 3.96
C ASN A 83 11.32 -9.35 4.87
N TYR A 84 12.34 -8.69 4.30
CA TYR A 84 13.34 -7.92 5.04
C TYR A 84 13.02 -6.42 5.01
N ILE A 85 13.26 -5.76 6.15
CA ILE A 85 13.13 -4.31 6.30
C ILE A 85 14.39 -3.79 6.99
N ILE A 86 14.96 -2.71 6.48
CA ILE A 86 16.09 -2.01 7.08
C ILE A 86 15.61 -0.62 7.49
N TRP A 87 15.75 -0.31 8.77
CA TRP A 87 15.44 0.99 9.34
C TRP A 87 16.72 1.75 9.62
N PHE A 88 16.70 3.04 9.31
CA PHE A 88 17.74 3.99 9.70
C PHE A 88 17.11 4.97 10.69
N GLU A 89 17.73 5.17 11.84
CA GLU A 89 17.18 5.99 12.92
C GLU A 89 18.28 6.89 13.53
N ASN A 90 17.88 8.07 14.03
CA ASN A 90 18.76 8.99 14.78
C ASN A 90 20.08 9.35 14.05
N TYR A 91 20.02 9.59 12.74
CA TYR A 91 21.18 9.97 11.92
C TYR A 91 21.09 11.41 11.37
N GLY A 92 20.29 12.26 12.01
CA GLY A 92 20.16 13.67 11.66
C GLY A 92 21.43 14.47 11.97
N ALA A 93 21.48 15.71 11.46
CA ALA A 93 22.66 16.59 11.59
C ALA A 93 23.09 16.91 13.03
N TYR A 94 22.18 16.73 14.00
CA TYR A 94 22.41 17.00 15.42
C TYR A 94 22.71 15.74 16.23
N ASP A 95 22.51 14.57 15.65
CA ASP A 95 22.72 13.30 16.33
C ASP A 95 24.20 12.96 16.37
N LYS A 96 24.67 12.39 17.48
CA LYS A 96 26.05 11.88 17.61
C LYS A 96 26.17 10.42 17.15
N THR A 97 25.10 9.66 17.35
CA THR A 97 25.01 8.23 17.09
C THR A 97 23.64 7.93 16.52
N GLY A 98 23.59 7.13 15.46
CA GLY A 98 22.35 6.59 14.91
C GLY A 98 22.32 5.07 14.99
N SER A 99 21.16 4.49 14.67
CA SER A 99 20.98 3.05 14.59
C SER A 99 20.51 2.59 13.22
N ILE A 100 20.99 1.40 12.84
CA ILE A 100 20.47 0.63 11.71
C ILE A 100 19.82 -0.62 12.28
N THR A 101 18.54 -0.82 12.03
CA THR A 101 17.80 -2.02 12.43
C THR A 101 17.48 -2.86 11.21
N ILE A 102 17.95 -4.11 11.17
CA ILE A 102 17.59 -5.09 10.15
C ILE A 102 16.52 -6.01 10.74
N GLU A 103 15.38 -6.11 10.09
CA GLU A 103 14.26 -6.96 10.47
C GLU A 103 13.94 -7.97 9.38
N LYS A 104 13.68 -9.24 9.75
CA LYS A 104 13.05 -10.24 8.88
C LYS A 104 11.72 -10.70 9.46
N ARG A 105 10.65 -10.58 8.67
CA ARG A 105 9.32 -11.10 9.02
C ARG A 105 9.24 -12.60 8.73
N GLN A 106 8.69 -13.36 9.68
CA GLN A 106 8.61 -14.84 9.61
C GLN A 106 7.22 -15.39 9.28
N GLY A 107 6.24 -14.54 8.97
CA GLY A 107 4.84 -14.93 8.72
C GLY A 107 3.90 -14.49 9.84
N GLU A 108 2.60 -14.74 9.69
CA GLU A 108 1.59 -14.37 10.69
C GLU A 108 1.83 -15.10 12.03
N GLY A 109 1.86 -14.35 13.13
CA GLY A 109 1.98 -14.87 14.50
C GLY A 109 3.40 -15.17 15.00
N ALA A 110 4.42 -15.13 14.13
CA ALA A 110 5.82 -15.31 14.55
C ALA A 110 6.51 -13.97 14.85
N LEU A 111 7.32 -13.92 15.91
CA LEU A 111 8.13 -12.74 16.22
C LEU A 111 9.16 -12.51 15.10
N PRO A 112 9.34 -11.26 14.63
CA PRO A 112 10.34 -10.98 13.62
C PRO A 112 11.75 -11.16 14.20
N ILE A 113 12.69 -11.62 13.37
CA ILE A 113 14.11 -11.59 13.73
C ILE A 113 14.59 -10.16 13.54
N ARG A 114 15.26 -9.59 14.54
CA ARG A 114 15.81 -8.24 14.50
C ARG A 114 17.28 -8.22 14.90
N HIS A 115 18.06 -7.40 14.21
CA HIS A 115 19.42 -7.01 14.60
C HIS A 115 19.50 -5.49 14.58
N ARG A 116 19.83 -4.87 15.72
CA ARG A 116 20.04 -3.42 15.83
C ARG A 116 21.52 -3.11 16.03
N LEU A 117 22.05 -2.25 15.18
CA LEU A 117 23.46 -1.85 15.15
C LEU A 117 23.56 -0.34 15.37
N GLU A 118 24.46 0.11 16.23
CA GLU A 118 24.70 1.53 16.50
C GLU A 118 25.99 2.01 15.83
N PHE A 119 25.91 3.14 15.14
CA PHE A 119 27.02 3.74 14.40
C PHE A 119 27.06 5.26 14.59
N ILE A 120 28.12 5.89 14.09
CA ILE A 120 28.21 7.35 13.98
C ILE A 120 27.13 7.82 12.98
N SER A 121 26.32 8.81 13.41
CA SER A 121 25.22 9.37 12.62
C SER A 121 25.65 9.81 11.22
N THR A 122 26.79 10.49 11.09
CA THR A 122 27.32 10.97 9.81
C THR A 122 27.65 9.83 8.83
N ASN A 123 28.12 8.68 9.34
CA ASN A 123 28.40 7.51 8.50
C ASN A 123 27.10 6.87 7.99
N ILE A 124 26.05 6.86 8.82
CA ILE A 124 24.71 6.40 8.42
C ILE A 124 24.14 7.34 7.34
N ALA A 125 24.21 8.66 7.56
CA ALA A 125 23.74 9.64 6.58
C ALA A 125 24.45 9.51 5.23
N GLU A 126 25.77 9.29 5.23
CA GLU A 126 26.55 9.05 4.00
C GLU A 126 26.14 7.73 3.30
N LEU A 127 25.91 6.66 4.07
CA LEU A 127 25.42 5.39 3.53
C LEU A 127 24.05 5.54 2.86
N VAL A 128 23.09 6.16 3.56
CA VAL A 128 21.73 6.38 3.05
C VAL A 128 21.78 7.18 1.76
N HIS A 129 22.53 8.28 1.73
CA HIS A 129 22.71 9.11 0.54
C HIS A 129 23.27 8.32 -0.66
N LYS A 130 24.31 7.50 -0.45
CA LYS A 130 24.86 6.66 -1.52
C LYS A 130 23.89 5.58 -2.00
N LEU A 131 23.16 4.96 -1.07
CA LEU A 131 22.18 3.93 -1.40
C LEU A 131 21.03 4.52 -2.24
N THR A 132 20.47 5.66 -1.81
CA THR A 132 19.45 6.40 -2.57
C THR A 132 19.91 6.70 -3.99
N LYS A 133 21.13 7.22 -4.17
CA LYS A 133 21.66 7.52 -5.49
C LYS A 133 21.71 6.30 -6.42
N ILE A 134 22.03 5.12 -5.88
CA ILE A 134 22.09 3.88 -6.65
C ILE A 134 20.70 3.35 -6.98
N THR A 135 19.78 3.39 -6.03
CA THR A 135 18.39 2.99 -6.27
C THR A 135 17.77 3.88 -7.34
N ASP A 136 17.98 5.20 -7.25
CA ASP A 136 17.50 6.17 -8.24
C ASP A 136 18.08 5.91 -9.62
N ALA A 137 19.39 5.68 -9.72
CA ALA A 137 20.04 5.38 -10.99
C ALA A 137 19.47 4.10 -11.64
N ARG A 138 19.14 3.08 -10.84
CA ARG A 138 18.51 1.84 -11.32
C ARG A 138 17.09 2.06 -11.79
N LEU A 139 16.28 2.82 -11.05
CA LEU A 139 14.93 3.20 -11.49
C LEU A 139 14.99 3.96 -12.81
N CYS A 140 15.85 4.98 -12.90
CA CYS A 140 16.02 5.78 -14.11
C CYS A 140 16.48 4.95 -15.31
N LYS A 141 17.36 3.95 -15.09
CA LYS A 141 17.73 2.99 -16.11
C LYS A 141 16.53 2.16 -16.55
N GLY A 142 15.75 1.62 -15.62
CA GLY A 142 14.53 0.86 -15.91
C GLY A 142 13.50 1.65 -16.71
N PHE A 143 13.33 2.95 -16.42
CA PHE A 143 12.49 3.84 -17.21
C PHE A 143 13.01 3.98 -18.65
N SER A 144 14.32 4.15 -18.81
CA SER A 144 14.96 4.31 -20.12
C SER A 144 14.85 3.04 -20.97
N ASP A 145 15.02 1.88 -20.34
CA ASP A 145 14.89 0.57 -20.99
C ASP A 145 13.43 0.32 -21.43
N TRP A 146 12.45 0.60 -20.55
CA TRP A 146 11.02 0.56 -20.89
C TRP A 146 10.69 1.50 -22.05
N ALA A 147 11.15 2.75 -21.99
CA ALA A 147 10.87 3.72 -23.04
C ALA A 147 11.46 3.31 -24.38
N SER A 148 12.67 2.74 -24.39
CA SER A 148 13.29 2.22 -25.61
C SER A 148 12.46 1.08 -26.21
N SER A 149 11.99 0.17 -25.36
CA SER A 149 11.13 -0.95 -25.78
C SER A 149 9.78 -0.47 -26.33
N VAL A 150 9.08 0.44 -25.65
CA VAL A 150 7.77 0.95 -26.11
C VAL A 150 7.90 1.77 -27.39
N LYS A 151 9.01 2.49 -27.58
CA LYS A 151 9.22 3.31 -28.79
C LYS A 151 9.58 2.49 -30.03
N GLU A 152 10.02 1.24 -29.87
CA GLU A 152 10.38 0.38 -30.99
C GLU A 152 9.13 0.08 -31.84
N GLY A 153 9.16 0.46 -33.12
CA GLY A 153 8.01 0.29 -34.02
C GLY A 153 6.79 1.20 -33.75
N ALA A 154 6.82 2.03 -32.71
CA ALA A 154 5.71 2.93 -32.35
C ALA A 154 5.55 4.14 -33.28
N SER A 155 4.34 4.72 -33.27
CA SER A 155 4.03 5.98 -33.93
C SER A 155 4.82 7.15 -33.34
N ASN A 156 4.97 8.24 -34.09
CA ASN A 156 5.66 9.44 -33.61
C ASN A 156 4.93 10.09 -32.42
N ASP A 157 3.60 10.01 -32.39
CA ASP A 157 2.79 10.55 -31.29
C ASP A 157 3.02 9.76 -30.00
N LEU A 158 3.01 8.43 -30.08
CA LEU A 158 3.30 7.59 -28.91
C LEU A 158 4.73 7.80 -28.41
N LYS A 159 5.71 7.94 -29.32
CA LYS A 159 7.11 8.26 -28.93
C LYS A 159 7.19 9.56 -28.12
N GLN A 160 6.49 10.62 -28.55
CA GLN A 160 6.43 11.88 -27.82
C GLN A 160 5.74 11.75 -26.47
N ASN A 161 4.69 10.94 -26.37
CA ASN A 161 4.03 10.68 -25.09
C ASN A 161 4.94 9.91 -24.12
N VAL A 162 5.69 8.93 -24.61
CA VAL A 162 6.71 8.22 -23.83
C VAL A 162 7.81 9.18 -23.37
N ASP A 163 8.25 10.12 -24.23
CA ASP A 163 9.20 11.17 -23.82
C ASP A 163 8.66 12.05 -22.70
N ARG A 164 7.39 12.46 -22.78
CA ARG A 164 6.72 13.21 -21.70
C ARG A 164 6.64 12.38 -20.42
N ALA A 165 6.30 11.10 -20.53
CA ALA A 165 6.26 10.17 -19.40
C ALA A 165 7.63 10.08 -18.71
N LEU A 166 8.71 9.90 -19.48
CA LEU A 166 10.09 9.87 -18.98
C LEU A 166 10.44 11.14 -18.21
N VAL A 167 10.14 12.33 -18.77
CA VAL A 167 10.41 13.60 -18.09
C VAL A 167 9.70 13.67 -16.74
N ARG A 168 8.42 13.25 -16.67
CA ARG A 168 7.66 13.24 -15.42
C ARG A 168 8.23 12.22 -14.41
N MET A 169 8.60 11.03 -14.86
CA MET A 169 9.22 10.00 -14.02
C MET A 169 10.60 10.41 -13.48
N PHE A 170 11.47 10.96 -14.32
CA PHE A 170 12.78 11.44 -13.89
C PHE A 170 12.66 12.60 -12.90
N LYS A 171 11.72 13.53 -13.13
CA LYS A 171 11.44 14.61 -12.18
C LYS A 171 10.92 14.08 -10.85
N CYS A 172 10.07 13.04 -10.86
CA CYS A 172 9.60 12.38 -9.65
C CYS A 172 10.75 11.77 -8.84
N VAL A 173 11.72 11.12 -9.50
CA VAL A 173 12.93 10.58 -8.84
C VAL A 173 13.84 11.70 -8.33
N GLU A 174 14.16 12.69 -9.17
CA GLU A 174 15.04 13.81 -8.79
C GLU A 174 14.52 14.56 -7.55
N LEU A 175 13.21 14.80 -7.50
CA LEU A 175 12.58 15.53 -6.39
C LEU A 175 12.10 14.63 -5.25
N HIS A 176 12.22 13.30 -5.39
CA HIS A 176 11.60 12.33 -4.47
C HIS A 176 10.12 12.67 -4.22
N SER A 177 9.39 13.01 -5.28
CA SER A 177 7.98 13.39 -5.19
C SER A 177 7.13 12.21 -4.78
N ASN A 178 6.22 12.42 -3.83
CA ASN A 178 5.19 11.45 -3.45
C ASN A 178 4.06 11.36 -4.49
N GLU A 179 4.03 12.28 -5.44
CA GLU A 179 3.02 12.38 -6.48
C GLU A 179 3.63 12.10 -7.85
N LEU A 180 2.96 11.27 -8.65
CA LEU A 180 3.30 11.03 -10.05
C LEU A 180 2.03 10.99 -10.91
N ASP A 181 1.94 11.95 -11.83
CA ASP A 181 0.88 12.02 -12.83
C ASP A 181 1.41 11.62 -14.21
N LEU A 182 0.94 10.51 -14.75
CA LEU A 182 1.20 9.98 -16.09
C LEU A 182 -0.07 9.94 -16.96
N SER A 183 -1.04 10.79 -16.64
CA SER A 183 -2.33 10.87 -17.33
C SER A 183 -2.23 11.51 -18.71
N TYR A 184 -3.15 11.11 -19.59
CA TYR A 184 -3.32 11.63 -20.95
C TYR A 184 -2.12 11.39 -21.86
N LEU A 185 -1.52 10.20 -21.77
CA LEU A 185 -0.32 9.83 -22.52
C LEU A 185 -0.54 8.65 -23.48
N PHE A 186 -1.75 8.06 -23.52
CA PHE A 186 -2.07 6.91 -24.38
C PHE A 186 -1.08 5.75 -24.21
N LEU A 187 -0.63 5.52 -22.98
CA LEU A 187 0.36 4.48 -22.67
C LEU A 187 -0.34 3.13 -22.58
N GLY A 188 0.15 2.13 -23.31
CA GLY A 188 -0.31 0.73 -23.18
C GLY A 188 0.35 -0.03 -22.02
N SER A 189 1.44 0.50 -21.46
CA SER A 189 2.13 -0.03 -20.28
C SER A 189 2.93 1.07 -19.57
N VAL A 190 3.35 0.81 -18.34
CA VAL A 190 4.31 1.65 -17.58
C VAL A 190 5.39 0.76 -16.95
N PRO A 191 6.59 1.29 -16.67
CA PRO A 191 7.65 0.52 -16.01
C PRO A 191 7.31 0.30 -14.53
N THR A 192 8.19 -0.41 -13.81
CA THR A 192 8.12 -0.45 -12.34
C THR A 192 8.28 0.96 -11.80
N LEU A 193 7.24 1.47 -11.14
CA LEU A 193 7.22 2.81 -10.58
C LEU A 193 7.91 2.88 -9.20
N PRO A 194 8.34 4.06 -8.77
CA PRO A 194 8.90 4.26 -7.43
C PRO A 194 7.97 3.80 -6.31
N ALA A 195 8.48 3.00 -5.38
CA ALA A 195 7.68 2.36 -4.33
C ALA A 195 7.14 3.34 -3.27
N TRP A 196 7.70 4.54 -3.21
CA TRP A 196 7.34 5.61 -2.27
C TRP A 196 6.21 6.52 -2.74
N ILE A 197 5.74 6.35 -3.98
CA ILE A 197 4.64 7.16 -4.50
C ILE A 197 3.39 6.90 -3.65
N GLU A 198 2.84 7.98 -3.12
CA GLU A 198 1.59 7.97 -2.35
C GLU A 198 0.39 8.33 -3.23
N MET A 199 0.56 9.17 -4.26
CA MET A 199 -0.49 9.58 -5.18
C MET A 199 -0.09 9.27 -6.63
N LEU A 200 -0.81 8.36 -7.27
CA LEU A 200 -0.54 7.90 -8.64
C LEU A 200 -1.76 8.14 -9.53
N SER A 201 -1.58 8.99 -10.54
CA SER A 201 -2.60 9.25 -11.56
C SER A 201 -2.14 8.73 -12.92
N LEU A 202 -2.92 7.84 -13.53
CA LEU A 202 -2.70 7.22 -14.83
C LEU A 202 -3.97 7.35 -15.70
N ILE A 203 -4.72 8.42 -15.50
CA ILE A 203 -6.02 8.66 -16.17
C ILE A 203 -5.84 8.75 -17.68
N ASN A 204 -6.78 8.19 -18.43
CA ASN A 204 -6.87 8.32 -19.88
C ASN A 204 -5.60 7.81 -20.59
N ASN A 205 -5.31 6.53 -20.38
CA ASN A 205 -4.27 5.76 -21.04
C ASN A 205 -4.89 4.48 -21.65
N GLU A 206 -4.06 3.55 -22.12
CA GLU A 206 -4.50 2.30 -22.73
C GLU A 206 -4.10 1.09 -21.88
N LEU A 207 -3.89 1.28 -20.57
CA LEU A 207 -3.38 0.27 -19.65
C LEU A 207 -4.41 -0.83 -19.41
N ASN A 208 -3.93 -2.07 -19.32
CA ASN A 208 -4.74 -3.22 -18.91
C ASN A 208 -4.21 -3.90 -17.65
N SER A 209 -3.05 -3.48 -17.16
CA SER A 209 -2.38 -4.03 -15.99
C SER A 209 -1.43 -2.98 -15.38
N ILE A 210 -1.21 -3.06 -14.08
CA ILE A 210 -0.27 -2.20 -13.34
C ILE A 210 0.26 -2.93 -12.10
N GLN A 211 1.50 -2.66 -11.74
CA GLN A 211 2.04 -2.95 -10.42
C GLN A 211 1.91 -1.69 -9.56
N VAL A 212 0.91 -1.63 -8.69
CA VAL A 212 0.64 -0.46 -7.85
C VAL A 212 1.78 -0.29 -6.82
N PRO A 213 2.36 0.90 -6.66
CA PRO A 213 3.36 1.17 -5.61
C PRO A 213 2.83 0.81 -4.22
N GLU A 214 3.64 0.15 -3.39
CA GLU A 214 3.19 -0.33 -2.07
C GLU A 214 2.77 0.79 -1.12
N SER A 215 3.34 2.00 -1.25
CA SER A 215 3.02 3.17 -0.43
C SER A 215 1.81 3.97 -0.94
N CYS A 216 1.18 3.53 -2.03
CA CYS A 216 0.09 4.26 -2.66
C CYS A 216 -1.11 4.38 -1.72
N LYS A 217 -1.60 5.62 -1.58
CA LYS A 217 -2.79 6.02 -0.82
C LYS A 217 -3.92 6.46 -1.76
N GLU A 218 -3.56 7.12 -2.85
CA GLU A 218 -4.51 7.64 -3.85
C GLU A 218 -4.12 7.10 -5.23
N LEU A 219 -5.05 6.36 -5.85
CA LEU A 219 -4.84 5.70 -7.14
C LEU A 219 -5.96 6.06 -8.11
N GLU A 220 -5.59 6.68 -9.22
CA GLU A 220 -6.52 7.02 -10.30
C GLU A 220 -6.12 6.30 -11.60
N LEU A 221 -6.98 5.39 -12.06
CA LEU A 221 -6.82 4.60 -13.29
C LEU A 221 -8.01 4.80 -14.24
N ASP A 222 -8.71 5.92 -14.11
CA ASP A 222 -9.90 6.20 -14.93
C ASP A 222 -9.59 6.18 -16.42
N ALA A 223 -10.56 5.75 -17.23
CA ALA A 223 -10.45 5.70 -18.69
C ALA A 223 -9.21 4.91 -19.16
N ASN A 224 -9.18 3.62 -18.82
CA ASN A 224 -8.18 2.66 -19.26
C ASN A 224 -8.87 1.40 -19.82
N ASN A 225 -8.10 0.33 -20.04
CA ASN A 225 -8.55 -0.94 -20.60
C ASN A 225 -8.53 -2.09 -19.56
N PHE A 226 -8.66 -1.80 -18.26
CA PHE A 226 -8.68 -2.84 -17.22
C PHE A 226 -9.92 -3.71 -17.36
N THR A 227 -9.73 -5.03 -17.42
CA THR A 227 -10.81 -6.03 -17.44
C THR A 227 -11.00 -6.73 -16.09
N GLU A 228 -9.97 -6.64 -15.24
CA GLU A 228 -9.91 -7.10 -13.87
C GLU A 228 -9.38 -5.95 -12.99
N CYS A 229 -9.81 -5.91 -11.73
CA CYS A 229 -9.26 -4.96 -10.78
C CYS A 229 -7.79 -5.28 -10.51
N PRO A 230 -6.87 -4.30 -10.58
CA PRO A 230 -5.49 -4.54 -10.16
C PRO A 230 -5.42 -4.85 -8.67
N LYS A 231 -4.36 -5.54 -8.25
CA LYS A 231 -4.11 -5.76 -6.82
C LYS A 231 -3.80 -4.43 -6.14
N LEU A 232 -4.62 -4.05 -5.18
CA LEU A 232 -4.51 -2.80 -4.44
C LEU A 232 -3.79 -3.02 -3.10
N PRO A 233 -2.83 -2.16 -2.72
CA PRO A 233 -2.24 -2.19 -1.38
C PRO A 233 -3.27 -1.84 -0.29
N ASP A 234 -3.13 -2.42 0.91
CA ASP A 234 -4.02 -2.18 2.05
C ASP A 234 -4.02 -0.71 2.53
N GLY A 235 -2.99 0.06 2.15
CA GLY A 235 -2.82 1.47 2.49
C GLY A 235 -3.69 2.44 1.67
N VAL A 236 -4.32 1.96 0.58
CA VAL A 236 -5.11 2.80 -0.32
C VAL A 236 -6.36 3.34 0.38
N THR A 237 -6.52 4.67 0.35
CA THR A 237 -7.66 5.40 0.87
C THR A 237 -8.59 5.94 -0.21
N LEU A 238 -8.07 6.19 -1.42
CA LEU A 238 -8.85 6.59 -2.59
C LEU A 238 -8.48 5.68 -3.76
N VAL A 239 -9.51 5.09 -4.38
CA VAL A 239 -9.36 4.31 -5.62
C VAL A 239 -10.39 4.75 -6.65
N SER A 240 -9.91 5.15 -7.81
CA SER A 240 -10.74 5.51 -8.97
C SER A 240 -10.38 4.62 -10.16
N LEU A 241 -11.37 3.87 -10.64
CA LEU A 241 -11.30 2.89 -11.73
C LEU A 241 -12.43 3.16 -12.75
N ASN A 242 -12.92 4.40 -12.84
CA ASN A 242 -14.07 4.72 -13.68
C ASN A 242 -13.78 4.47 -15.16
N ASN A 243 -14.81 4.16 -15.95
CA ASN A 243 -14.71 4.02 -17.39
C ASN A 243 -13.64 2.98 -17.80
N ASN A 244 -13.70 1.80 -17.21
CA ASN A 244 -12.90 0.64 -17.57
C ASN A 244 -13.82 -0.49 -18.07
N GLN A 245 -13.31 -1.72 -18.14
CA GLN A 245 -14.07 -2.90 -18.57
C GLN A 245 -14.09 -3.97 -17.48
N ILE A 246 -13.95 -3.56 -16.21
CA ILE A 246 -13.81 -4.45 -15.07
C ILE A 246 -15.10 -5.23 -14.88
N SER A 247 -14.99 -6.55 -14.89
CA SER A 247 -16.15 -7.46 -14.72
C SER A 247 -16.22 -8.09 -13.33
N HIS A 248 -15.13 -8.06 -12.57
CA HIS A 248 -15.04 -8.63 -11.23
C HIS A 248 -14.07 -7.85 -10.34
N ILE A 249 -14.38 -7.79 -9.04
CA ILE A 249 -13.54 -7.22 -7.98
C ILE A 249 -13.60 -8.18 -6.78
N ASP A 250 -12.46 -8.73 -6.38
CA ASP A 250 -12.38 -9.67 -5.25
C ASP A 250 -12.69 -8.98 -3.91
N SER A 251 -12.03 -7.85 -3.66
CA SER A 251 -12.16 -7.07 -2.43
C SER A 251 -11.65 -5.64 -2.62
N PHE A 252 -12.12 -4.74 -1.76
CA PHE A 252 -11.61 -3.38 -1.65
C PHE A 252 -10.54 -3.27 -0.56
N PRO A 253 -9.63 -2.28 -0.63
CA PRO A 253 -8.68 -2.01 0.43
C PRO A 253 -9.42 -1.71 1.75
N PRO A 254 -9.00 -2.29 2.89
CA PRO A 254 -9.71 -2.13 4.16
C PRO A 254 -9.71 -0.70 4.73
N LYS A 255 -8.89 0.20 4.16
CA LYS A 255 -8.80 1.62 4.52
C LYS A 255 -9.45 2.55 3.49
N ALA A 256 -10.09 2.01 2.45
CA ALA A 256 -10.69 2.81 1.39
C ALA A 256 -11.82 3.69 1.94
N LYS A 257 -11.69 4.99 1.72
CA LYS A 257 -12.67 6.03 2.06
C LYS A 257 -13.48 6.44 0.84
N GLU A 258 -12.85 6.46 -0.32
CA GLU A 258 -13.47 6.88 -1.58
C GLU A 258 -13.22 5.81 -2.64
N ILE A 259 -14.31 5.28 -3.20
CA ILE A 259 -14.29 4.21 -4.20
C ILE A 259 -15.13 4.66 -5.39
N PHE A 260 -14.50 4.79 -6.55
CA PHE A 260 -15.15 5.14 -7.80
C PHE A 260 -14.90 4.03 -8.84
N ILE A 261 -15.96 3.36 -9.25
CA ILE A 261 -15.95 2.23 -10.18
C ILE A 261 -17.05 2.38 -11.25
N ARG A 262 -17.43 3.63 -11.53
CA ARG A 262 -18.46 4.01 -12.50
C ARG A 262 -18.15 3.48 -13.89
N HIS A 263 -19.17 3.12 -14.66
CA HIS A 263 -19.03 2.72 -16.08
C HIS A 263 -18.03 1.57 -16.25
N ASN A 264 -18.35 0.44 -15.65
CA ASN A 264 -17.62 -0.82 -15.78
C ASN A 264 -18.61 -1.92 -16.23
N LYS A 265 -18.24 -3.20 -16.09
CA LYS A 265 -19.07 -4.37 -16.46
C LYS A 265 -19.40 -5.24 -15.25
N LEU A 266 -19.47 -4.63 -14.06
CA LEU A 266 -19.71 -5.36 -12.81
C LEU A 266 -21.16 -5.85 -12.76
N SER A 267 -21.34 -7.11 -12.40
CA SER A 267 -22.67 -7.69 -12.13
C SER A 267 -22.92 -7.94 -10.64
N GLU A 268 -21.85 -7.91 -9.85
CA GLU A 268 -21.80 -8.09 -8.41
C GLU A 268 -20.75 -7.15 -7.82
N ILE A 269 -20.84 -6.94 -6.51
CA ILE A 269 -19.90 -6.10 -5.76
C ILE A 269 -19.47 -6.85 -4.48
N PRO A 270 -18.18 -6.82 -4.10
CA PRO A 270 -17.76 -7.34 -2.81
C PRO A 270 -18.26 -6.44 -1.67
N ALA A 271 -18.00 -6.86 -0.44
CA ALA A 271 -18.32 -6.05 0.74
C ALA A 271 -17.62 -4.68 0.66
N ILE A 272 -18.40 -3.61 0.87
CA ILE A 272 -17.87 -2.25 0.91
C ILE A 272 -17.24 -2.05 2.30
N PRO A 273 -15.98 -1.55 2.40
CA PRO A 273 -15.31 -1.35 3.68
C PRO A 273 -16.08 -0.38 4.61
N ASP A 274 -16.07 -0.65 5.91
CA ASP A 274 -16.73 0.22 6.91
C ASP A 274 -16.12 1.63 6.97
N THR A 275 -14.91 1.82 6.43
CA THR A 275 -14.26 3.13 6.31
C THR A 275 -14.76 3.98 5.15
N THR A 276 -15.55 3.41 4.22
CA THR A 276 -15.98 4.10 3.00
C THR A 276 -16.97 5.22 3.33
N GLU A 277 -16.63 6.42 2.89
CA GLU A 277 -17.41 7.65 3.02
C GLU A 277 -18.14 8.01 1.71
N VAL A 278 -17.52 7.72 0.57
CA VAL A 278 -18.08 7.96 -0.78
C VAL A 278 -17.96 6.69 -1.61
N PHE A 279 -19.08 6.24 -2.18
CA PHE A 279 -19.13 5.06 -3.03
C PHE A 279 -19.90 5.36 -4.33
N GLU A 280 -19.25 5.14 -5.47
CA GLU A 280 -19.81 5.39 -6.80
C GLU A 280 -19.62 4.16 -7.70
N CYS A 281 -20.73 3.53 -8.06
CA CYS A 281 -20.77 2.34 -8.92
C CYS A 281 -21.78 2.45 -10.07
N SER A 282 -22.17 3.66 -10.44
CA SER A 282 -23.19 3.90 -11.45
C SER A 282 -22.76 3.42 -12.83
N GLY A 283 -23.71 2.99 -13.66
CA GLY A 283 -23.41 2.52 -15.02
C GLY A 283 -22.72 1.16 -15.03
N ASN A 284 -23.21 0.23 -14.22
CA ASN A 284 -22.81 -1.18 -14.22
C ASN A 284 -24.06 -2.06 -14.44
N SER A 285 -23.96 -3.37 -14.19
CA SER A 285 -25.09 -4.32 -14.23
C SER A 285 -25.30 -4.98 -12.87
N ILE A 286 -25.04 -4.23 -11.79
CA ILE A 286 -25.11 -4.73 -10.41
C ILE A 286 -26.57 -5.00 -10.05
N LYS A 287 -26.86 -6.21 -9.58
CA LYS A 287 -28.22 -6.63 -9.21
C LYS A 287 -28.55 -6.40 -7.74
N GLU A 288 -27.52 -6.41 -6.89
CA GLU A 288 -27.67 -6.32 -5.45
C GLU A 288 -26.47 -5.61 -4.84
N ILE A 289 -26.74 -4.73 -3.88
CA ILE A 289 -25.78 -4.24 -2.91
C ILE A 289 -26.25 -4.75 -1.55
N ARG A 290 -25.47 -5.63 -0.90
CA ARG A 290 -25.91 -6.35 0.31
C ARG A 290 -26.27 -5.39 1.45
N TYR A 291 -25.39 -4.43 1.72
CA TYR A 291 -25.58 -3.39 2.73
C TYR A 291 -24.70 -2.18 2.40
N PHE A 292 -25.09 -1.00 2.88
CA PHE A 292 -24.22 0.17 2.92
C PHE A 292 -23.45 0.19 4.26
N PRO A 293 -22.16 0.54 4.27
CA PRO A 293 -21.40 0.68 5.50
C PRO A 293 -21.88 1.86 6.35
N GLU A 294 -21.69 1.79 7.67
CA GLU A 294 -22.23 2.78 8.61
C GLU A 294 -21.68 4.20 8.41
N ASN A 295 -20.44 4.33 7.92
CA ASN A 295 -19.81 5.64 7.70
C ASN A 295 -20.11 6.25 6.32
N LEU A 296 -20.91 5.58 5.48
CA LEU A 296 -21.20 6.06 4.13
C LEU A 296 -21.99 7.37 4.19
N LYS A 297 -21.47 8.41 3.51
CA LYS A 297 -22.08 9.75 3.41
C LYS A 297 -22.73 9.97 2.06
N GLU A 298 -22.15 9.38 1.01
CA GLU A 298 -22.60 9.57 -0.37
C GLU A 298 -22.54 8.25 -1.15
N ALA A 299 -23.65 7.92 -1.81
CA ALA A 299 -23.81 6.71 -2.60
C ALA A 299 -24.38 7.04 -3.98
N HIS A 300 -23.66 6.67 -5.03
CA HIS A 300 -24.12 6.74 -6.42
C HIS A 300 -24.21 5.31 -6.97
N ILE A 301 -25.44 4.83 -7.09
CA ILE A 301 -25.77 3.46 -7.51
C ILE A 301 -26.66 3.46 -8.75
N GLY A 302 -26.81 4.60 -9.42
CA GLY A 302 -27.69 4.78 -10.56
C GLY A 302 -27.29 3.92 -11.76
N TYR A 303 -28.19 3.72 -12.72
CA TYR A 303 -27.91 2.96 -13.95
C TYR A 303 -27.31 1.57 -13.66
N ASN A 304 -28.05 0.78 -12.88
CA ASN A 304 -27.73 -0.60 -12.53
C ASN A 304 -29.01 -1.46 -12.63
N ASP A 305 -28.91 -2.74 -12.28
CA ASP A 305 -30.03 -3.69 -12.27
C ASP A 305 -30.55 -3.95 -10.83
N ILE A 306 -30.41 -2.98 -9.93
CA ILE A 306 -30.79 -3.14 -8.51
C ILE A 306 -32.31 -3.16 -8.40
N GLU A 307 -32.84 -4.24 -7.81
CA GLU A 307 -34.29 -4.40 -7.60
C GLU A 307 -34.72 -3.98 -6.19
N VAL A 308 -33.81 -4.02 -5.23
CA VAL A 308 -34.07 -3.73 -3.81
C VAL A 308 -32.96 -2.84 -3.27
N VAL A 309 -33.34 -1.67 -2.75
CA VAL A 309 -32.40 -0.78 -2.06
C VAL A 309 -32.04 -1.39 -0.71
N PRO A 310 -30.75 -1.47 -0.33
CA PRO A 310 -30.36 -1.89 1.02
C PRO A 310 -30.82 -0.86 2.07
N ALA A 311 -30.76 -1.27 3.34
CA ALA A 311 -31.04 -0.34 4.44
C ALA A 311 -30.12 0.88 4.35
N ILE A 312 -30.71 2.08 4.45
CA ILE A 312 -29.99 3.35 4.34
C ILE A 312 -29.47 3.73 5.74
N PRO A 313 -28.14 3.83 5.95
CA PRO A 313 -27.57 4.15 7.25
C PRO A 313 -27.83 5.63 7.60
N GLY A 314 -27.90 5.94 8.90
CA GLY A 314 -28.20 7.29 9.39
C GLY A 314 -27.17 8.35 8.97
N ASN A 315 -25.95 7.96 8.62
CA ASN A 315 -24.92 8.87 8.15
C ASN A 315 -25.03 9.21 6.66
N LEU A 316 -25.80 8.45 5.86
CA LEU A 316 -25.95 8.72 4.44
C LEU A 316 -26.71 10.03 4.22
N LYS A 317 -26.10 10.95 3.48
CA LYS A 317 -26.63 12.28 3.17
C LYS A 317 -27.14 12.39 1.75
N LEU A 318 -26.48 11.70 0.81
CA LEU A 318 -26.78 11.77 -0.61
C LEU A 318 -26.91 10.36 -1.19
N LEU A 319 -28.02 10.09 -1.89
CA LEU A 319 -28.27 8.84 -2.58
C LEU A 319 -28.75 9.09 -4.02
N PHE A 320 -27.99 8.65 -5.00
CA PHE A 320 -28.35 8.68 -6.41
C PHE A 320 -28.62 7.27 -6.89
N MET A 321 -29.87 6.98 -7.28
CA MET A 321 -30.36 5.63 -7.55
C MET A 321 -31.27 5.55 -8.78
N GLU A 322 -31.27 6.59 -9.62
CA GLU A 322 -32.01 6.61 -10.87
C GLU A 322 -31.65 5.43 -11.78
N CYS A 323 -32.52 5.13 -12.73
CA CYS A 323 -32.30 4.08 -13.73
C CYS A 323 -31.97 2.70 -13.12
N ASN A 324 -32.67 2.34 -12.03
CA ASN A 324 -32.66 1.00 -11.44
C ASN A 324 -34.08 0.41 -11.44
N PRO A 325 -34.27 -0.88 -11.74
CA PRO A 325 -35.57 -1.55 -11.77
C PRO A 325 -36.11 -1.87 -10.37
N ILE A 326 -36.23 -0.88 -9.50
CA ILE A 326 -36.68 -1.05 -8.11
C ILE A 326 -38.09 -1.66 -8.06
N LYS A 327 -38.27 -2.69 -7.24
CA LYS A 327 -39.54 -3.45 -7.09
C LYS A 327 -40.09 -3.44 -5.68
N GLU A 328 -39.29 -3.11 -4.68
CA GLU A 328 -39.68 -3.15 -3.27
C GLU A 328 -39.65 -1.76 -2.63
N ALA A 329 -40.57 -1.54 -1.68
CA ALA A 329 -40.60 -0.32 -0.90
C ALA A 329 -39.43 -0.28 0.09
N PHE A 330 -38.84 0.90 0.27
CA PHE A 330 -37.76 1.13 1.23
C PHE A 330 -38.03 2.41 2.03
N LEU A 331 -37.49 2.45 3.24
CA LEU A 331 -37.63 3.62 4.10
C LEU A 331 -36.56 4.65 3.76
N MET A 332 -36.99 5.88 3.54
CA MET A 332 -36.11 7.03 3.42
C MET A 332 -35.89 7.63 4.81
N PRO A 333 -34.67 7.56 5.37
CA PRO A 333 -34.39 8.16 6.66
C PRO A 333 -34.40 9.69 6.56
N TRP A 334 -34.86 10.35 7.62
CA TRP A 334 -34.86 11.82 7.75
C TRP A 334 -33.46 12.44 7.70
N THR A 335 -32.41 11.63 7.87
CA THR A 335 -31.01 12.03 7.79
C THR A 335 -30.52 12.26 6.35
N LEU A 336 -31.24 11.73 5.36
CA LEU A 336 -30.93 11.87 3.94
C LEU A 336 -31.30 13.28 3.46
N THR A 337 -30.29 14.06 3.10
CA THR A 337 -30.46 15.47 2.66
C THR A 337 -30.76 15.61 1.17
N GLY A 338 -30.38 14.62 0.36
CA GLY A 338 -30.61 14.60 -1.07
C GLY A 338 -30.81 13.17 -1.58
N ILE A 339 -31.81 12.99 -2.43
CA ILE A 339 -32.06 11.73 -3.14
C ILE A 339 -32.39 12.01 -4.60
N CYS A 340 -31.71 11.32 -5.51
CA CYS A 340 -32.00 11.34 -6.95
C CYS A 340 -32.57 9.97 -7.35
N TYR A 341 -33.76 9.99 -7.94
CA TYR A 341 -34.51 8.80 -8.34
C TYR A 341 -35.41 9.13 -9.54
N GLU A 342 -35.81 8.10 -10.29
CA GLU A 342 -36.75 8.25 -11.39
C GLU A 342 -38.21 8.38 -10.90
N ILE A 343 -39.05 9.11 -11.63
CA ILE A 343 -40.48 9.29 -11.29
C ILE A 343 -41.20 7.94 -11.05
N SER A 344 -40.83 6.91 -11.80
CA SER A 344 -41.33 5.53 -11.69
C SER A 344 -41.04 4.89 -10.32
N GLN A 345 -39.93 5.27 -9.68
CA GLN A 345 -39.45 4.73 -8.40
C GLN A 345 -40.16 5.38 -7.19
N ARG A 346 -40.79 6.55 -7.37
CA ARG A 346 -41.42 7.32 -6.28
C ARG A 346 -42.37 6.51 -5.39
N LYS A 347 -43.12 5.57 -5.98
CA LYS A 347 -44.10 4.73 -5.28
C LYS A 347 -43.48 3.75 -4.27
N TYR A 348 -42.17 3.54 -4.33
CA TYR A 348 -41.43 2.66 -3.41
C TYR A 348 -40.77 3.42 -2.27
N ILE A 349 -40.79 4.76 -2.29
CA ILE A 349 -40.15 5.58 -1.26
C ILE A 349 -41.15 5.83 -0.13
N VAL A 350 -40.85 5.29 1.05
CA VAL A 350 -41.64 5.51 2.27
C VAL A 350 -41.00 6.63 3.08
N THR A 351 -41.78 7.68 3.39
CA THR A 351 -41.29 8.91 4.05
C THR A 351 -41.99 9.23 5.38
N ASN A 352 -43.00 8.45 5.78
CA ASN A 352 -43.86 8.77 6.91
C ASN A 352 -43.24 8.35 8.26
N PRO A 353 -43.07 9.28 9.22
CA PRO A 353 -42.58 8.99 10.57
C PRO A 353 -43.34 7.87 11.30
N ALA A 354 -44.65 7.74 11.09
CA ALA A 354 -45.46 6.71 11.74
C ALA A 354 -45.20 5.28 11.21
N ASP A 355 -44.57 5.15 10.04
CA ASP A 355 -44.15 3.88 9.47
C ASP A 355 -42.73 3.47 9.92
N TYR A 356 -41.98 4.34 10.62
CA TYR A 356 -40.65 4.00 11.14
C TYR A 356 -40.69 2.81 12.10
N ASP A 357 -41.69 2.74 12.99
CA ASP A 357 -41.88 1.59 13.89
C ASP A 357 -42.19 0.30 13.13
N LYS A 358 -42.85 0.38 11.97
CA LYS A 358 -43.23 -0.76 11.13
C LYS A 358 -42.04 -1.35 10.35
N TYR A 359 -41.03 -0.54 10.06
CA TYR A 359 -39.79 -0.92 9.38
C TYR A 359 -38.56 -0.86 10.30
N SER A 360 -38.76 -0.65 11.61
CA SER A 360 -37.71 -0.53 12.64
C SER A 360 -36.92 -1.82 12.86
N GLU A 361 -37.50 -2.96 12.48
CA GLU A 361 -36.86 -4.26 12.43
C GLU A 361 -36.93 -4.80 10.99
N MET A 362 -36.18 -4.22 10.05
CA MET A 362 -35.91 -4.94 8.80
C MET A 362 -34.99 -6.11 9.13
N VAL A 363 -35.56 -7.30 9.15
CA VAL A 363 -34.82 -8.54 9.34
C VAL A 363 -34.67 -9.19 7.97
N LYS A 364 -33.50 -9.03 7.35
CA LYS A 364 -33.15 -9.81 6.15
C LYS A 364 -32.31 -11.00 6.56
N LYS A 365 -32.75 -12.17 6.12
CA LYS A 365 -32.04 -13.43 6.30
C LYS A 365 -31.05 -13.56 5.14
N TYR A 366 -29.77 -13.51 5.46
CA TYR A 366 -28.68 -13.69 4.50
C TYR A 366 -28.05 -15.05 4.71
N VAL A 367 -27.56 -15.68 3.65
CA VAL A 367 -26.69 -16.84 3.76
C VAL A 367 -25.27 -16.38 3.44
N ILE A 368 -24.38 -16.41 4.42
CA ILE A 368 -22.97 -16.07 4.25
C ILE A 368 -22.19 -17.35 4.55
N ASP A 369 -21.37 -17.81 3.60
CA ASP A 369 -20.55 -19.03 3.71
C ASP A 369 -21.33 -20.31 4.10
N GLY A 370 -22.61 -20.37 3.73
CA GLY A 370 -23.50 -21.50 4.03
C GLY A 370 -24.20 -21.43 5.39
N GLU A 371 -23.96 -20.38 6.18
CA GLU A 371 -24.66 -20.12 7.45
C GLU A 371 -25.73 -19.04 7.29
N ASP A 372 -26.89 -19.28 7.90
CA ASP A 372 -28.01 -18.33 7.94
C ASP A 372 -27.72 -17.20 8.95
N HIS A 373 -27.41 -16.02 8.45
CA HIS A 373 -27.29 -14.80 9.25
C HIS A 373 -28.58 -13.99 9.23
N ILE A 374 -29.10 -13.72 10.43
CA ILE A 374 -30.23 -12.82 10.64
C ILE A 374 -29.66 -11.46 11.00
N ILE A 375 -29.58 -10.55 10.03
CA ILE A 375 -29.15 -9.18 10.30
C ILE A 375 -30.40 -8.38 10.66
N LYS A 376 -30.44 -7.94 11.91
CA LYS A 376 -31.44 -6.99 12.40
C LYS A 376 -30.89 -5.59 12.22
N TYR A 377 -31.49 -4.82 11.33
CA TYR A 377 -31.19 -3.40 11.22
C TYR A 377 -32.03 -2.68 12.26
N TYR A 378 -31.37 -2.04 13.24
CA TYR A 378 -31.99 -1.11 14.16
C TYR A 378 -31.76 0.30 13.62
N MET A 379 -32.82 1.10 13.52
CA MET A 379 -32.70 2.54 13.30
C MET A 379 -32.31 3.28 14.58
#